data_AF-A0A0Q6FRJ4-F1
#
_entry.id   AF-A0A0Q6FRJ4-F1
#
_cell.length_a   1.000
_cell.length_b   1.000
_cell.length_c   1.000
_cell.angle_alpha   90.00
_cell.angle_beta   90.00
_cell.angle_gamma   90.00
#
_symmetry.space_group_name_H-M   'P 1'
#
loop_
_entity.id
_entity.type
_entity.pdbx_description
1 polymer ?
#
loop_
_entity_poly.entity_id
_entity_poly.type
_entity_poly.pdbx_seq_one_letter_code
_entity_poly.pdbx_strand_id
1 'polypeptide(L)'
;MSDEAHQATMIAEELLLLRKAIRFTQKEMSDAMGLGINEYDALESGASRLRKIHQLAAERVAFARGADLNDPSAVPGSMLLEAYKVAKAFDSKRGGH
;
A
#
# COMPACT_ATOMS: atom_id res chain seq x y z
N MET A 1 12.06 -26.75 -5.05
CA MET A 1 12.81 -25.65 -5.71
C MET A 1 11.93 -25.22 -6.87
N SER A 2 11.16 -24.15 -6.82
CA SER A 2 11.47 -22.83 -6.28
C SER A 2 10.19 -22.10 -5.85
N ASP A 3 10.01 -21.88 -4.55
CA ASP A 3 9.07 -20.88 -4.01
C ASP A 3 9.79 -19.53 -3.91
N GLU A 4 10.33 -19.05 -5.04
CA GLU A 4 10.66 -17.63 -5.17
C GLU A 4 9.36 -16.92 -5.54
N ALA A 5 8.56 -16.66 -4.50
CA ALA A 5 7.47 -15.70 -4.59
C ALA A 5 8.04 -14.45 -5.25
N HIS A 6 7.62 -14.19 -6.48
CA HIS A 6 7.97 -12.99 -7.21
C HIS A 6 7.83 -11.81 -6.24
N GLN A 7 8.92 -11.06 -6.02
CA GLN A 7 8.77 -9.68 -5.61
C GLN A 7 8.07 -8.96 -6.76
N ALA A 8 6.75 -9.12 -6.85
CA ALA A 8 5.93 -8.51 -7.88
C ALA A 8 6.09 -7.00 -7.69
N THR A 9 6.79 -6.39 -8.64
CA THR A 9 6.89 -4.94 -8.72
C THR A 9 5.50 -4.46 -9.07
N MET A 10 4.93 -3.58 -8.24
CA MET A 10 3.61 -3.03 -8.48
C MET A 10 3.54 -2.43 -9.90
N ILE A 11 2.55 -2.83 -10.69
CA ILE A 11 2.29 -2.28 -12.01
C ILE A 11 1.27 -1.14 -11.95
N ALA A 12 1.17 -0.36 -13.03
CA ALA A 12 0.30 0.82 -13.11
C ALA A 12 -1.18 0.50 -12.79
N GLU A 13 -1.68 -0.64 -13.29
CA GLU A 13 -3.03 -1.11 -13.01
C GLU A 13 -3.26 -1.40 -11.52
N GLU A 14 -2.28 -2.00 -10.84
CA GLU A 14 -2.37 -2.27 -9.40
C GLU A 14 -2.36 -0.97 -8.59
N LEU A 15 -1.58 0.03 -9.00
CA LEU A 15 -1.61 1.36 -8.37
C LEU A 15 -2.98 2.03 -8.52
N LEU A 16 -3.58 1.97 -9.72
CA LEU A 16 -4.92 2.48 -9.98
C LEU A 16 -5.98 1.79 -9.11
N LEU A 17 -5.93 0.45 -9.03
CA LEU A 17 -6.85 -0.35 -8.24
C LEU A 17 -6.70 -0.03 -6.75
N LEU A 18 -5.47 0.09 -6.26
CA LEU A 18 -5.18 0.44 -4.88
C LEU A 18 -5.77 1.82 -4.52
N ARG A 19 -5.52 2.84 -5.36
CA ARG A 19 -6.07 4.19 -5.15
C ARG A 19 -7.59 4.17 -5.07
N LYS A 20 -8.24 3.44 -5.98
CA LYS A 20 -9.71 3.33 -6.00
C LYS A 20 -10.24 2.61 -4.77
N ALA A 21 -9.58 1.53 -4.32
CA ALA A 21 -9.97 0.80 -3.12
C ALA A 21 -9.97 1.69 -1.87
N ILE A 22 -8.97 2.57 -1.74
CA ILE A 22 -8.86 3.50 -0.61
C ILE A 22 -9.68 4.80 -0.79
N ARG A 23 -10.43 4.88 -1.90
CA ARG A 23 -11.34 5.99 -2.28
C ARG A 23 -10.64 7.34 -2.41
N PHE A 24 -9.39 7.34 -2.87
CA PHE A 24 -8.67 8.58 -3.15
C PHE A 24 -8.87 9.03 -4.59
N THR A 25 -8.97 10.34 -4.77
CA THR A 25 -8.73 11.00 -6.06
C THR A 25 -7.26 10.89 -6.44
N GLN A 26 -6.91 11.11 -7.72
CA GLN A 26 -5.51 11.16 -8.14
C GLN A 26 -4.73 12.23 -7.37
N LYS A 27 -5.37 13.38 -7.08
CA LYS A 27 -4.76 14.48 -6.33
C LYS A 27 -4.43 14.07 -4.89
N GLU A 28 -5.39 13.51 -4.16
CA GLU A 28 -5.16 13.04 -2.78
C GLU A 28 -4.08 11.97 -2.72
N MET A 29 -4.07 11.01 -3.67
CA MET A 29 -3.04 9.99 -3.72
C MET A 29 -1.66 10.58 -4.04
N SER A 30 -1.58 11.51 -5.01
CA SER A 30 -0.32 12.17 -5.34
C SER A 30 0.25 12.92 -4.13
N ASP A 31 -0.58 13.65 -3.40
CA ASP A 31 -0.17 14.40 -2.20
C ASP A 31 0.26 13.44 -1.08
N ALA A 32 -0.50 12.37 -0.86
CA ALA A 32 -0.18 11.37 0.15
C ALA A 32 1.11 10.60 -0.15
N MET A 33 1.45 10.40 -1.44
CA MET A 33 2.71 9.80 -1.87
C MET A 33 3.87 10.80 -1.93
N GLY A 34 3.63 12.10 -1.76
CA GLY A 34 4.64 13.15 -1.88
C GLY A 34 5.10 13.39 -3.32
N LEU A 35 4.22 13.17 -4.30
CA LEU A 35 4.50 13.33 -5.73
C LEU A 35 3.74 14.52 -6.32
N GLY A 36 4.27 15.09 -7.41
CA GLY A 36 3.49 16.02 -8.23
C GLY A 36 2.36 15.29 -8.95
N ILE A 37 1.23 15.96 -9.20
CA ILE A 37 0.06 15.35 -9.87
C ILE A 37 0.40 14.76 -11.24
N ASN A 38 1.24 15.43 -12.02
CA ASN A 38 1.66 14.96 -13.34
C ASN A 38 2.59 13.74 -13.25
N GLU A 39 3.42 13.67 -12.20
CA GLU A 39 4.27 12.50 -11.96
C GLU A 39 3.44 11.30 -11.56
N TYR A 40 2.48 11.50 -10.65
CA TYR A 40 1.54 10.45 -10.26
C TYR A 40 0.72 9.95 -11.46
N ASP A 41 0.18 10.84 -12.28
CA ASP A 41 -0.59 10.48 -13.47
C ASP A 41 0.26 9.67 -14.48
N ALA A 42 1.52 10.05 -14.68
CA ALA A 42 2.43 9.27 -15.52
C ALA A 42 2.69 7.85 -14.97
N LEU A 43 2.75 7.68 -13.64
CA LEU A 43 2.89 6.36 -13.01
C LEU A 43 1.59 5.54 -13.13
N GLU A 44 0.44 6.13 -12.86
CA GLU A 44 -0.86 5.44 -12.88
C GLU A 44 -1.32 5.08 -14.29
N SER A 45 -0.97 5.89 -15.29
CA SER A 45 -1.22 5.58 -16.71
C SER A 45 -0.21 4.59 -17.31
N GLY A 46 0.89 4.31 -16.60
CA GLY A 46 1.99 3.49 -17.10
C GLY A 46 2.93 4.20 -18.09
N ALA A 47 2.76 5.51 -18.31
CA ALA A 47 3.69 6.32 -19.10
C ALA A 47 5.09 6.42 -18.45
N SER A 48 5.19 6.22 -17.14
CA SER A 48 6.42 6.16 -16.37
C SER A 48 6.51 4.86 -15.58
N ARG A 49 7.74 4.37 -15.39
CA ARG A 49 8.00 3.13 -14.65
C ARG A 49 7.80 3.35 -13.15
N LEU A 50 6.91 2.55 -12.55
CA LEU A 50 6.82 2.37 -11.11
C LEU A 50 8.11 1.78 -10.55
N ARG A 51 8.75 2.54 -9.65
CA ARG A 51 9.95 2.13 -8.91
C ARG A 51 9.54 1.63 -7.53
N LYS A 52 10.43 0.88 -6.88
CA LYS A 52 10.17 0.33 -5.54
C LYS A 52 9.80 1.41 -4.51
N ILE A 53 10.38 2.60 -4.59
CA ILE A 53 10.03 3.72 -3.70
C ILE A 53 8.58 4.18 -3.87
N HIS A 54 8.05 4.19 -5.10
CA HIS A 54 6.65 4.53 -5.35
C HIS A 54 5.72 3.45 -4.81
N GLN A 55 6.06 2.17 -5.01
CA GLN A 55 5.31 1.04 -4.46
C GLN A 55 5.24 1.13 -2.93
N LEU A 56 6.38 1.33 -2.25
CA LEU A 56 6.44 1.45 -0.80
C LEU A 56 5.62 2.65 -0.28
N ALA A 57 5.66 3.77 -0.99
CA ALA A 57 4.85 4.95 -0.65
C ALA A 57 3.35 4.64 -0.78
N ALA A 58 2.92 4.03 -1.90
CA ALA A 58 1.52 3.69 -2.14
C ALA A 58 0.99 2.67 -1.11
N GLU A 59 1.78 1.63 -0.81
CA GLU A 59 1.51 0.65 0.24
C GLU A 59 1.33 1.32 1.60
N ARG A 60 2.22 2.25 1.97
CA ARG A 60 2.14 2.99 3.23
C ARG A 60 0.87 3.85 3.31
N VAL A 61 0.51 4.53 2.22
CA VAL A 61 -0.71 5.35 2.14
C VAL A 61 -1.95 4.48 2.32
N ALA A 62 -2.02 3.36 1.60
CA ALA A 62 -3.14 2.44 1.71
C ALA A 62 -3.30 1.86 3.11
N PHE A 63 -2.18 1.51 3.76
CA PHE A 63 -2.19 1.04 5.15
C PHE A 63 -2.73 2.10 6.12
N ALA A 64 -2.22 3.33 6.04
CA ALA A 64 -2.68 4.42 6.89
C ALA A 64 -4.18 4.70 6.67
N ARG A 65 -4.62 4.74 5.42
CA ARG A 65 -6.01 4.99 5.08
C ARG A 65 -6.94 3.86 5.52
N GLY A 66 -6.53 2.60 5.36
CA GLY A 66 -7.30 1.45 5.84
C GLY A 66 -7.46 1.46 7.36
N ALA A 67 -6.43 1.87 8.10
CA ALA A 67 -6.52 2.07 9.54
C ALA A 67 -7.50 3.19 9.92
N ASP A 68 -7.43 4.35 9.24
CA ASP A 68 -8.32 5.49 9.50
C ASP A 68 -9.80 5.17 9.20
N LEU A 69 -10.05 4.39 8.15
CA LEU A 69 -11.39 3.96 7.76
C LEU A 69 -11.90 2.76 8.58
N ASN A 70 -11.04 2.16 9.42
CA ASN A 70 -11.29 0.87 10.07
C ASN A 70 -11.75 -0.22 9.06
N ASP A 71 -11.17 -0.18 7.86
CA ASP A 71 -11.49 -1.07 6.75
C ASP A 71 -10.22 -1.78 6.26
N PRO A 72 -9.94 -2.99 6.75
CA PRO A 72 -8.75 -3.74 6.36
C PRO A 72 -8.78 -4.22 4.91
N SER A 73 -9.93 -4.23 4.24
CA SER A 73 -10.03 -4.67 2.84
C SER A 73 -9.30 -3.75 1.86
N ALA A 74 -9.04 -2.50 2.27
CA ALA A 74 -8.32 -1.51 1.50
C ALA A 74 -6.79 -1.63 1.61
N VAL A 75 -6.28 -2.54 2.46
CA VAL A 75 -4.86 -2.73 2.73
C VAL A 75 -4.30 -3.93 1.94
N PRO A 76 -3.13 -3.81 1.29
CA PRO A 76 -2.49 -4.95 0.63
C PRO A 76 -2.30 -6.14 1.57
N GLY A 77 -2.59 -7.36 1.08
CA GLY A 77 -2.59 -8.58 1.91
C GLY A 77 -1.24 -8.90 2.59
N SER A 78 -0.13 -8.57 1.93
CA SER A 78 1.22 -8.68 2.52
C SER A 78 1.36 -7.83 3.78
N MET A 79 0.87 -6.60 3.76
CA MET A 79 0.92 -5.68 4.90
C MET A 79 -0.03 -6.08 6.01
N LEU A 80 -1.22 -6.61 5.68
CA LEU A 80 -2.15 -7.15 6.68
C LEU A 80 -1.50 -8.29 7.48
N LEU A 81 -0.77 -9.19 6.80
CA LEU A 81 -0.05 -10.27 7.45
C LEU A 81 1.02 -9.75 8.40
N GLU A 82 1.79 -8.74 7.98
CA GLU A 82 2.79 -8.09 8.84
C GLU A 82 2.15 -7.40 10.05
N ALA A 83 1.09 -6.63 9.85
CA ALA A 83 0.37 -5.95 10.92
C ALA A 83 -0.23 -6.95 11.91
N TYR A 84 -0.79 -8.07 11.44
CA TYR A 84 -1.29 -9.14 12.31
C TYR A 84 -0.18 -9.74 13.18
N LYS A 85 0.99 -10.03 12.60
CA LYS A 85 2.14 -10.56 13.36
C LYS A 85 2.57 -9.60 14.48
N VAL A 86 2.62 -8.30 14.17
CA VAL A 86 2.96 -7.26 15.16
C VAL A 86 1.89 -7.15 16.25
N ALA A 87 0.61 -7.12 15.88
CA ALA A 87 -0.50 -7.06 16.83
C ALA A 87 -0.49 -8.26 17.79
N LYS A 88 -0.34 -9.48 17.26
CA LYS A 88 -0.22 -10.71 18.06
C LYS A 88 0.95 -10.65 19.05
N ALA A 89 2.10 -10.13 18.61
CA ALA A 89 3.27 -9.96 19.48
C ALA A 89 3.03 -8.91 20.58
N PHE A 90 2.27 -7.86 20.28
CA PHE A 90 1.88 -6.84 21.24
C PHE A 90 0.93 -7.39 22.31
N ASP A 91 -0.10 -8.13 21.91
CA ASP A 91 -1.07 -8.75 22.83
C ASP A 91 -0.39 -9.76 23.76
N SER A 92 0.53 -10.56 23.21
CA SER A 92 1.30 -11.54 23.99
C SER A 92 2.17 -10.88 25.07
N LYS A 93 2.59 -9.62 24.89
CA LYS A 93 3.32 -8.85 25.91
C LYS A 93 2.41 -8.25 26.98
N ARG A 94 1.13 -8.01 26.68
CA ARG A 94 0.17 -7.41 27.62
C ARG A 94 -0.53 -8.44 28.51
N GLY A 95 -0.67 -9.69 28.06
CA GLY A 95 -1.27 -10.78 28.84
C GLY A 95 -0.35 -11.46 29.86
N GLY A 96 0.85 -10.91 30.09
CA GLY A 96 1.87 -11.44 31.02
C GLY A 96 1.93 -10.73 32.38
N HIS A 97 0.80 -10.21 32.86
CA HIS A 97 0.65 -9.61 34.20
C HIS A 97 -0.50 -10.27 34.95
#